data_AF-A0A8C9BEK5-F1
#
_entry.id   AF-A0A8C9BEK5-F1
#
_cell.length_a   1.000
_cell.length_b   1.000
_cell.length_c   1.000
_cell.angle_alpha   90.00
_cell.angle_beta   90.00
_cell.angle_gamma   90.00
#
_symmetry.space_group_name_H-M   'P 1'
#
loop_
_entity.id
_entity.type
_entity.pdbx_description
1 polymer ?
#
loop_
_entity_poly.entity_id
_entity_poly.type
_entity_poly.pdbx_seq_one_letter_code
_entity_poly.pdbx_strand_id
1 'polypeptide(L)'
;MSGRVGDLSPRQKEALAKFRENVQDVLPTLPNPDDYFLLRWLRARSFDLQKSEAMLRKHVEVRKQKDIDNIMSWQPPEPPNRTWSRPRCGTASCFCGSAPARPKR
;
A
#
# COMPACT_ATOMS: atom_id res chain seq x y z
N MET A 1 12.35 8.67 16.30
CA MET A 1 10.95 8.21 16.21
C MET A 1 10.72 7.57 14.84
N SER A 2 10.24 6.33 14.83
CA SER A 2 10.14 5.46 13.65
C SER A 2 8.92 5.77 12.75
N GLY A 3 7.97 6.59 13.23
CA GLY A 3 6.78 6.97 12.48
C GLY A 3 5.77 5.82 12.34
N ARG A 4 5.83 4.83 13.25
CA ARG A 4 4.93 3.67 13.30
C ARG A 4 3.96 3.81 14.47
N VAL A 5 2.85 3.08 14.42
CA VAL A 5 1.89 3.00 15.54
C VAL A 5 2.65 2.63 16.83
N GLY A 6 2.47 3.43 17.88
CA GLY A 6 3.17 3.31 19.16
C GLY A 6 4.41 4.21 19.33
N ASP A 7 5.07 4.62 18.24
CA ASP A 7 6.29 5.47 18.26
C ASP A 7 6.13 6.66 17.30
N LEU A 8 5.09 7.47 17.55
CA LEU A 8 4.73 8.67 16.80
C LEU A 8 5.06 9.93 17.60
N SER A 9 5.67 10.90 16.91
CA SER A 9 5.87 12.24 17.47
C SER A 9 4.54 13.01 17.58
N PRO A 10 4.43 14.02 18.45
CA PRO A 10 3.23 14.85 18.54
C PRO A 10 2.82 15.43 17.17
N ARG A 11 3.79 15.95 16.41
CA ARG A 11 3.57 16.47 15.04
C ARG A 11 3.05 15.39 14.07
N GLN A 12 3.54 14.15 14.20
CA GLN A 12 3.06 13.04 13.37
C GLN A 12 1.65 12.61 13.73
N LYS A 13 1.28 12.64 15.03
CA LYS A 13 -0.09 12.36 15.48
C LYS A 13 -1.07 13.41 14.95
N GLU A 14 -0.71 14.68 15.00
CA GLU A 14 -1.50 15.77 14.42
C GLU A 14 -1.66 15.63 12.90
N ALA A 15 -0.56 15.31 12.19
CA ALA A 15 -0.61 15.07 10.75
C ALA A 15 -1.52 13.88 10.41
N LEU A 16 -1.49 12.80 11.21
CA LEU A 16 -2.36 11.65 11.03
C LEU A 16 -3.83 12.00 11.22
N ALA A 17 -4.17 12.76 12.26
CA ALA A 17 -5.53 13.20 12.52
C ALA A 17 -6.07 14.05 11.36
N LYS A 18 -5.32 15.06 10.92
CA LYS A 18 -5.69 15.90 9.77
C LYS A 18 -5.81 15.10 8.47
N PHE A 19 -4.89 14.15 8.25
CA PHE A 19 -4.94 13.31 7.07
C PHE A 19 -6.20 12.44 7.05
N ARG A 20 -6.60 11.88 8.20
CA ARG A 20 -7.81 11.08 8.35
C ARG A 20 -9.08 11.86 8.02
N GLU A 21 -9.17 13.12 8.46
CA GLU A 21 -10.29 14.01 8.13
C GLU A 21 -10.34 14.31 6.62
N ASN A 22 -9.20 14.62 6.00
CA ASN A 22 -9.13 14.94 4.58
C ASN A 22 -9.53 13.77 3.66
N VAL A 23 -9.19 12.55 4.06
CA VAL A 23 -9.41 11.34 3.23
C VAL A 23 -10.65 10.54 3.61
N GLN A 24 -11.48 11.06 4.53
CA GLN A 24 -12.69 10.39 5.01
C GLN A 24 -13.66 10.00 3.88
N ASP A 25 -13.64 10.76 2.79
CA ASP A 25 -14.41 10.56 1.56
C ASP A 25 -14.06 9.25 0.84
N VAL A 26 -12.77 8.89 0.82
CA VAL A 26 -12.27 7.70 0.12
C VAL A 26 -12.13 6.47 1.02
N LEU A 27 -12.18 6.62 2.35
CA LEU A 27 -12.03 5.49 3.29
C LEU A 27 -13.02 4.33 3.07
N PRO A 28 -14.32 4.55 2.76
CA PRO A 28 -15.27 3.46 2.57
C PRO A 28 -14.96 2.57 1.38
N THR A 29 -14.19 3.07 0.40
CA THR A 29 -13.81 2.33 -0.81
C THR A 29 -12.60 1.42 -0.60
N LEU A 30 -11.96 1.49 0.57
CA LEU A 30 -10.71 0.80 0.86
C LEU A 30 -10.97 -0.39 1.79
N PRO A 31 -10.38 -1.57 1.51
CA PRO A 31 -10.74 -2.80 2.20
C PRO A 31 -10.30 -2.90 3.67
N ASN A 32 -9.58 -1.93 4.24
CA ASN A 32 -9.28 -1.79 5.68
C ASN A 32 -8.52 -0.46 5.94
N PRO A 33 -9.21 0.65 6.27
CA PRO A 33 -8.59 1.94 6.51
C PRO A 33 -8.04 2.09 7.95
N ASP A 34 -7.10 1.23 8.34
CA ASP A 34 -6.43 1.31 9.65
C ASP A 34 -5.37 2.43 9.72
N ASP A 35 -4.99 2.84 10.92
CA ASP A 35 -3.89 3.78 11.15
C ASP A 35 -2.57 3.30 10.49
N TYR A 36 -2.33 1.99 10.47
CA TYR A 36 -1.19 1.39 9.76
C TYR A 36 -1.22 1.65 8.26
N PHE A 37 -2.42 1.63 7.66
CA PHE A 37 -2.60 1.92 6.24
C PHE A 37 -2.33 3.40 5.96
N LEU A 38 -2.92 4.30 6.75
CA LEU A 38 -2.72 5.75 6.60
C LEU A 38 -1.24 6.15 6.80
N LEU A 39 -0.59 5.59 7.82
CA LEU A 39 0.83 5.83 8.09
C LEU A 39 1.75 5.35 6.96
N ARG A 40 1.35 4.33 6.20
CA ARG A 40 2.14 3.88 5.03
C ARG A 40 2.29 5.00 4.00
N TRP A 41 1.20 5.72 3.72
CA TRP A 41 1.17 6.83 2.75
C TRP A 41 1.92 8.05 3.28
N LEU A 42 1.65 8.42 4.54
CA LEU A 42 2.32 9.54 5.19
C LEU A 42 3.84 9.34 5.23
N ARG A 43 4.32 8.14 5.58
CA ARG A 43 5.76 7.84 5.60
C ARG A 43 6.39 7.88 4.20
N ALA A 44 5.67 7.47 3.16
CA ALA A 44 6.17 7.49 1.79
C ALA A 44 6.40 8.92 1.25
N ARG A 45 5.84 9.93 1.90
CA ARG A 45 5.96 11.36 1.54
C ARG A 45 6.46 12.22 2.70
N SER A 46 7.17 11.62 3.66
CA SER A 46 7.76 12.34 4.80
C SER A 46 6.74 13.19 5.59
N PHE A 47 5.51 12.72 5.72
CA PHE A 47 4.38 13.36 6.39
C PHE A 47 3.87 14.67 5.73
N ASP A 48 4.09 14.83 4.43
CA ASP A 48 3.46 15.89 3.62
C ASP A 48 1.99 15.55 3.30
N LEU A 49 1.05 16.33 3.84
CA LEU A 49 -0.39 16.07 3.74
C LEU A 49 -0.89 16.09 2.29
N GLN A 50 -0.54 17.13 1.52
CA GLN A 50 -1.03 17.31 0.15
C GLN A 50 -0.51 16.20 -0.76
N LYS A 51 0.78 15.88 -0.67
CA LYS A 51 1.37 14.82 -1.50
C LYS A 51 0.85 13.44 -1.13
N SER A 52 0.59 13.20 0.15
CA SER A 52 0.05 11.93 0.63
C SER A 52 -1.38 11.73 0.15
N GLU A 53 -2.21 12.77 0.19
CA GLU A 53 -3.60 12.75 -0.27
C GLU A 53 -3.69 12.50 -1.77
N ALA A 54 -2.90 13.23 -2.57
CA ALA A 54 -2.82 13.04 -4.01
C ALA A 54 -2.37 11.62 -4.37
N MET A 55 -1.46 11.02 -3.59
CA MET A 55 -1.00 9.65 -3.80
C MET A 55 -2.10 8.62 -3.46
N LEU A 56 -2.85 8.85 -2.39
CA LEU A 56 -3.96 7.98 -2.00
C LEU A 56 -5.10 8.00 -3.02
N ARG A 57 -5.48 9.17 -3.52
CA ARG A 57 -6.52 9.29 -4.55
C ARG A 57 -6.15 8.58 -5.85
N LYS A 58 -4.91 8.77 -6.32
CA LYS A 58 -4.37 8.02 -7.47
C LYS A 58 -4.40 6.51 -7.23
N HIS A 59 -4.14 6.06 -6.00
CA HIS A 59 -4.21 4.64 -5.67
C HIS A 59 -5.64 4.09 -5.76
N VAL A 60 -6.65 4.85 -5.32
CA VAL A 60 -8.07 4.47 -5.46
C VAL A 60 -8.47 4.39 -6.93
N GLU A 61 -8.02 5.34 -7.77
CA GLU A 61 -8.26 5.30 -9.21
C GLU A 61 -7.66 4.04 -9.85
N VAL A 62 -6.41 3.70 -9.51
CA VAL A 62 -5.74 2.49 -10.02
C VAL A 62 -6.45 1.22 -9.57
N ARG A 63 -6.99 1.18 -8.34
CA ARG A 63 -7.80 0.05 -7.87
C ARG A 63 -9.04 -0.17 -8.73
N LYS A 64 -9.75 0.91 -9.05
CA LYS A 64 -10.94 0.86 -9.92
C LYS A 64 -10.59 0.47 -11.35
N GLN A 65 -9.53 1.04 -11.92
CA GLN A 65 -9.12 0.78 -13.30
C GLN A 65 -8.67 -0.66 -13.54
N LYS A 66 -7.97 -1.26 -12.57
CA LYS A 66 -7.40 -2.61 -12.70
C LYS A 66 -8.23 -3.69 -12.01
N ASP A 67 -9.39 -3.31 -11.49
CA ASP A 67 -10.27 -4.18 -10.72
C ASP A 67 -9.49 -5.02 -9.69
N ILE A 68 -8.69 -4.34 -8.87
CA ILE A 68 -7.76 -4.98 -7.95
C ILE A 68 -8.51 -5.84 -6.92
N ASP A 69 -9.75 -5.51 -6.62
CA ASP A 69 -10.56 -6.24 -5.66
C ASP A 69 -10.89 -7.66 -6.17
N ASN A 70 -10.99 -7.85 -7.49
CA ASN A 70 -11.22 -9.16 -8.13
C ASN A 70 -9.93 -9.83 -8.65
N ILE A 71 -8.74 -9.28 -8.36
CA ILE A 71 -7.47 -9.80 -8.89
C ILE A 71 -7.17 -11.24 -8.45
N MET A 72 -7.70 -11.67 -7.30
CA MET A 72 -7.50 -13.05 -6.82
C MET A 72 -8.21 -14.08 -7.71
N SER A 73 -9.31 -13.69 -8.36
CA SER A 73 -10.01 -14.53 -9.35
C SER A 73 -9.45 -14.42 -10.76
N TRP A 74 -8.61 -13.42 -11.04
CA TRP A 74 -8.06 -13.21 -12.37
C TRP A 74 -7.01 -14.28 -12.70
N GLN A 75 -7.26 -15.06 -13.76
CA GLN A 75 -6.30 -16.02 -14.28
C GLN A 75 -5.48 -15.37 -15.42
N PRO A 76 -4.15 -15.31 -15.28
CA PRO A 76 -3.31 -14.84 -16.37
C PRO A 76 -3.39 -15.82 -17.57
N PRO A 77 -3.40 -15.31 -18.82
CA PRO A 77 -3.36 -16.16 -19.99
C PRO A 77 -2.07 -16.99 -20.00
N GLU A 78 -2.17 -18.24 -20.46
CA GLU A 78 -1.02 -19.13 -20.52
C GLU A 78 0.07 -18.55 -21.45
N PRO A 79 1.32 -18.39 -20.95
CA PRO A 79 2.39 -17.87 -21.79
C PRO A 79 2.87 -18.94 -22.79
N PRO A 80 3.22 -18.57 -24.04
CA PRO A 80 3.69 -19.51 -25.06
C PRO A 80 5.05 -20.17 -24.73
N ASN A 81 5.82 -19.67 -23.75
CA ASN A 81 6.96 -20.38 -23.17
C ASN A 81 7.14 -20.01 -21.68
N ARG A 82 7.34 -20.99 -20.81
CA ARG A 82 7.47 -20.77 -19.36
C ARG A 82 8.89 -20.40 -18.97
N THR A 83 9.08 -19.28 -18.27
CA THR A 83 9.83 -19.22 -16.99
C THR A 83 9.52 -17.89 -16.26
N TRP A 84 8.31 -17.75 -15.70
CA TRP A 84 8.10 -16.84 -14.58
C TRP A 84 8.30 -17.62 -13.28
N SER A 85 9.55 -17.82 -12.89
CA SER A 85 9.90 -18.47 -11.62
C SER A 85 9.70 -17.50 -10.47
N ARG A 86 8.51 -17.54 -9.85
CA ARG A 86 8.23 -16.87 -8.58
C ARG A 86 7.83 -17.92 -7.54
N PRO A 87 8.80 -18.53 -6.82
CA PRO A 87 8.46 -19.50 -5.79
C PRO A 87 7.71 -18.77 -4.67
N ARG A 88 6.51 -19.25 -4.34
CA ARG A 88 5.90 -18.94 -3.03
C ARG A 88 6.52 -19.92 -2.04
N CYS A 89 7.67 -19.56 -1.49
CA CYS A 89 8.31 -20.33 -0.43
C CYS A 89 7.52 -20.10 0.86
N GLY A 90 6.97 -21.19 1.41
CA GLY A 90 6.24 -21.18 2.68
C GLY A 90 7.18 -21.39 3.87
N THR A 91 6.78 -20.81 4.98
CA THR A 91 7.20 -21.05 6.38
C THR A 91 8.40 -20.27 6.96
N ALA A 92 8.01 -19.38 7.88
CA ALA A 92 8.66 -18.98 9.15
C ALA A 92 10.17 -18.70 9.12
N SER A 93 10.62 -17.49 8.76
CA SER A 93 11.02 -16.52 9.81
C SER A 93 11.11 -15.07 9.33
N CYS A 94 10.73 -14.77 8.09
CA CYS A 94 10.73 -13.41 7.55
C CYS A 94 9.33 -13.06 7.07
N PHE A 95 8.49 -12.50 7.94
CA PHE A 95 7.22 -11.87 7.53
C PHE A 95 7.54 -10.54 6.81
N CYS A 96 7.98 -10.64 5.57
CA CYS A 96 7.85 -9.58 4.58
C CYS A 96 7.79 -10.25 3.21
N GLY A 97 6.67 -10.12 2.51
CA GLY A 97 6.48 -10.67 1.17
C GLY A 97 7.49 -10.06 0.20
N SER A 98 8.67 -10.67 0.10
CA SER A 98 9.73 -10.23 -0.80
C SER A 98 9.37 -10.65 -2.23
N ALA A 99 8.99 -9.68 -3.06
CA ALA A 99 9.09 -9.84 -4.50
C ALA A 99 10.58 -9.80 -4.87
N PRO A 100 11.11 -10.78 -5.62
CA PRO A 100 12.49 -10.70 -6.10
C PRO A 100 12.63 -9.45 -7.00
N ALA A 101 13.62 -8.61 -6.69
CA ALA A 101 13.92 -7.39 -7.45
C ALA A 101 14.41 -7.77 -8.85
N ARG A 102 13.84 -7.15 -9.90
CA ARG A 102 14.40 -7.28 -11.26
C ARG A 102 15.79 -6.63 -11.30
N PRO A 103 16.84 -7.33 -11.74
CA PRO A 103 18.07 -6.66 -12.12
C PRO A 103 17.80 -5.78 -13.35
N LYS A 104 18.21 -4.52 -13.28
CA LYS A 104 18.16 -3.60 -14.42
C LYS A 104 19.16 -4.12 -15.47
N ARG A 105 18.69 -4.35 -16.69
CA ARG A 105 19.56 -4.47 -17.88
C ARG A 105 19.98 -3.08 -18.32
#